data_AF-A0A8C4JS27-F1
#
_entry.id   AF-A0A8C4JS27-F1
#
_cell.length_a   1.000
_cell.length_b   1.000
_cell.length_c   1.000
_cell.angle_alpha   90.00
_cell.angle_beta   90.00
_cell.angle_gamma   90.00
#
_symmetry.space_group_name_H-M   'P 1'
#
loop_
_entity.id
_entity.type
_entity.pdbx_description
1 polymer ?
#
loop_
_entity_poly.entity_id
_entity_poly.type
_entity_poly.pdbx_seq_one_letter_code
_entity_poly.pdbx_strand_id
1 'polypeptide(L)'
;MLRRLLDRPCTLALLIGFQFAFMAYFSLGGFRNLTSIFGRETSPVFDYSRTHDIYTNLSRLLPREPPRSDPAQPLPYCPERSPYLIGPLTVSFSRVPTLEQIQAKNPAVSEGGRYQPSACEPRSRTAIIIPHRNRETHLGHLLYYLHPFLQRQQLQYGIYVVHQAGNSTFNRAKLLNVGVKEALKDEEWDCLFLHDVDLIPENDHNLYTCDPWNPKHVSVAMNKFGYSLPYPQYFGGVSALTPDQYMKINGFPNEYWGWGGEDDDIATRVRLAGMKIARPPISIGHYKMVKHKSDKGNEENPHRFDLLIRTQRMWTQDGMNSLTYTLLAKQLHPLYTNLTVDIGTDPRAGQGRKGLVPGHEGQRYQSSSSLFRQEMLRKLPRATMGWGAQGLYLPSALSQALAPRVSPGLTGVTHQPASRAAANGTQGDANGEKAGAPPALGASQRSPEAFGKSSSDPDPASAVAGVSASLAPAGEGAVSVRGENQSSLQGSH
;
A
#
# COMPACT_ATOMS: atom_id res chain seq x y z
N MET A 1 19.69 41.41 -36.29
CA MET A 1 18.64 40.76 -37.11
C MET A 1 17.46 40.20 -36.30
N LEU A 2 17.67 39.72 -35.07
CA LEU A 2 16.59 39.15 -34.24
C LEU A 2 15.47 40.14 -33.85
N ARG A 3 15.82 41.43 -33.63
CA ARG A 3 14.86 42.48 -33.24
C ARG A 3 13.79 42.76 -34.31
N ARG A 4 14.18 42.80 -35.60
CA ARG A 4 13.24 43.02 -36.73
C ARG A 4 12.33 41.83 -37.02
N LEU A 5 12.66 40.64 -36.51
CA LEU A 5 11.83 39.43 -36.63
C LEU A 5 10.69 39.42 -35.59
N LEU A 6 10.93 40.00 -34.41
CA LEU A 6 9.96 40.10 -33.31
C LEU A 6 8.96 41.24 -33.47
N ASP A 7 9.29 42.30 -34.23
CA ASP A 7 8.41 43.46 -34.47
C ASP A 7 7.31 43.21 -35.53
N ARG A 8 7.31 42.03 -36.16
CA ARG A 8 6.24 41.65 -37.10
C ARG A 8 5.06 41.09 -36.31
N PRO A 9 3.85 41.65 -36.46
CA PRO A 9 2.68 41.25 -35.68
C PRO A 9 2.35 39.76 -35.82
N CYS A 10 2.64 39.17 -36.99
CA CYS A 10 2.48 37.72 -37.22
C CYS A 10 3.45 36.87 -36.39
N THR A 11 4.70 37.30 -36.19
CA THR A 11 5.68 36.54 -35.40
C THR A 11 5.37 36.63 -33.91
N LEU A 12 4.91 37.79 -33.44
CA LEU A 12 4.45 37.97 -32.06
C LEU A 12 3.19 37.13 -31.79
N ALA A 13 2.23 37.11 -32.71
CA ALA A 13 1.04 36.27 -32.61
C ALA A 13 1.37 34.78 -32.60
N LEU A 14 2.33 34.33 -33.42
CA LEU A 14 2.82 32.96 -33.41
C LEU A 14 3.48 32.58 -32.08
N LEU A 15 4.31 33.47 -31.51
CA LEU A 15 4.96 33.23 -30.22
C LEU A 15 3.95 33.18 -29.07
N ILE A 16 2.98 34.09 -29.05
CA ILE A 16 1.88 34.07 -28.06
C ILE A 16 1.04 32.80 -28.22
N GLY A 17 0.73 32.41 -29.47
CA GLY A 17 0.03 31.16 -29.76
C GLY A 17 0.81 29.92 -29.28
N PHE A 18 2.12 29.89 -29.50
CA PHE A 18 2.98 28.81 -29.00
C PHE A 18 3.06 28.79 -27.48
N GLN A 19 3.14 29.97 -26.84
CA GLN A 19 3.13 30.10 -25.38
C GLN A 19 1.81 29.60 -24.79
N PHE A 20 0.66 29.96 -25.39
CA PHE A 20 -0.65 29.47 -24.96
C PHE A 20 -0.82 27.97 -25.21
N ALA A 21 -0.38 27.45 -26.35
CA ALA A 21 -0.41 26.02 -26.64
C ALA A 21 0.48 25.23 -25.67
N PHE A 22 1.65 25.76 -25.35
CA PHE A 22 2.56 25.21 -24.34
C PHE A 22 1.88 25.23 -22.96
N MET A 23 1.39 26.37 -22.49
CA MET A 23 0.69 26.49 -21.21
C MET A 23 -0.57 25.60 -21.13
N ALA A 24 -1.34 25.48 -22.22
CA ALA A 24 -2.49 24.58 -22.32
C ALA A 24 -2.05 23.11 -22.25
N TYR A 25 -0.99 22.74 -22.98
CA TYR A 25 -0.41 21.40 -22.92
C TYR A 25 0.06 21.04 -21.50
N PHE A 26 0.75 21.95 -20.80
CA PHE A 26 1.20 21.69 -19.42
C PHE A 26 0.06 21.70 -18.40
N SER A 27 -0.93 22.57 -18.55
CA SER A 27 -2.11 22.62 -17.64
C SER A 27 -3.07 21.44 -17.82
N LEU A 28 -3.14 20.86 -19.02
CA LEU A 28 -3.92 19.66 -19.33
C LEU A 28 -3.15 18.35 -19.09
N GLY A 29 -1.95 18.42 -18.50
CA GLY A 29 -1.18 17.25 -18.07
C GLY A 29 -0.30 16.63 -19.15
N GLY A 30 0.21 17.41 -20.11
CA GLY A 30 1.06 16.96 -21.21
C GLY A 30 2.32 16.19 -20.79
N PHE A 31 2.86 16.46 -19.59
CA PHE A 31 3.94 15.64 -19.00
C PHE A 31 3.58 14.15 -18.88
N ARG A 32 2.29 13.81 -18.70
CA ARG A 32 1.81 12.43 -18.57
C ARG A 32 2.01 11.62 -19.86
N ASN A 33 2.06 12.28 -21.02
CA ASN A 33 2.26 11.65 -22.33
C ASN A 33 3.73 11.63 -22.77
N LEU A 34 4.58 12.57 -22.32
CA LEU A 34 6.01 12.48 -22.59
C LEU A 34 6.69 11.36 -21.77
N THR A 35 6.23 11.11 -20.54
CA THR A 35 6.69 9.99 -19.73
C THR A 35 6.28 8.62 -20.29
N SER A 36 5.20 8.53 -21.10
CA SER A 36 4.82 7.26 -21.74
C SER A 36 5.61 6.96 -23.02
N ILE A 37 6.15 7.99 -23.67
CA ILE A 37 6.94 7.87 -24.92
C ILE A 37 8.44 7.74 -24.64
N PHE A 38 8.97 8.43 -23.61
CA PHE A 38 10.40 8.38 -23.24
C PHE A 38 10.69 7.60 -21.96
N GLY A 39 9.66 7.18 -21.22
CA GLY A 39 9.76 6.47 -19.95
C GLY A 39 9.09 5.11 -19.98
N ARG A 40 9.37 4.29 -21.02
CA ARG A 40 9.23 2.85 -20.85
C ARG A 40 10.41 2.41 -19.99
N GLU A 41 10.36 2.70 -18.69
CA GLU A 41 11.21 1.98 -17.74
C GLU A 41 10.90 0.51 -17.97
N THR A 42 11.84 -0.20 -18.56
CA THR A 42 11.85 -1.65 -18.58
C THR A 42 12.05 -2.09 -17.13
N SER A 43 10.99 -1.98 -16.32
CA SER A 43 10.96 -2.56 -14.98
C SER A 43 11.41 -4.01 -15.14
N PRO A 44 12.40 -4.46 -14.36
CA PRO A 44 12.89 -5.82 -14.48
C PRO A 44 11.71 -6.79 -14.36
N VAL A 45 11.53 -7.60 -15.41
CA VAL A 45 10.56 -8.69 -15.41
C VAL A 45 11.22 -9.82 -14.65
N PHE A 46 10.72 -10.09 -13.44
CA PHE A 46 11.19 -11.19 -12.62
C PHE A 46 10.41 -12.45 -12.94
N ASP A 47 11.13 -13.56 -13.13
CA ASP A 47 10.56 -14.89 -13.31
C ASP A 47 10.34 -15.55 -11.94
N TYR A 48 9.10 -15.51 -11.45
CA TYR A 48 8.71 -16.14 -10.19
C TYR A 48 8.58 -17.66 -10.28
N SER A 49 8.82 -18.29 -11.43
CA SER A 49 8.98 -19.75 -11.52
C SER A 49 10.36 -20.22 -11.03
N ARG A 50 11.33 -19.31 -10.98
CA ARG A 50 12.70 -19.56 -10.50
C ARG A 50 12.97 -18.75 -9.24
N THR A 51 12.70 -19.37 -8.10
CA THR A 51 12.86 -18.74 -6.78
C THR A 51 14.09 -19.27 -6.05
N HIS A 52 14.59 -18.48 -5.10
CA HIS A 52 15.72 -18.86 -4.25
C HIS A 52 15.26 -19.15 -2.82
N ASP A 53 16.01 -19.98 -2.08
CA ASP A 53 15.79 -20.09 -0.63
C ASP A 53 16.22 -18.78 0.06
N ILE A 54 15.53 -18.39 1.12
CA ILE A 54 15.77 -17.12 1.82
C ILE A 54 17.16 -17.04 2.46
N TYR A 55 17.83 -18.15 2.79
CA TYR A 55 19.19 -18.16 3.35
C TYR A 55 20.29 -18.32 2.29
N THR A 56 19.93 -18.34 1.00
CA THR A 56 20.90 -18.47 -0.10
C THR A 56 21.98 -17.39 0.00
N ASN A 57 23.25 -17.81 0.05
CA ASN A 57 24.43 -16.95 0.12
C ASN A 57 24.48 -15.96 1.31
N LEU A 58 23.68 -16.15 2.37
CA LEU A 58 23.67 -15.24 3.52
C LEU A 58 25.02 -15.20 4.25
N SER A 59 25.77 -16.31 4.25
CA SER A 59 27.12 -16.39 4.82
C SER A 59 28.13 -15.42 4.19
N ARG A 60 27.85 -14.87 2.99
CA ARG A 60 28.68 -13.83 2.35
C ARG A 60 28.58 -12.46 3.05
N LEU A 61 27.56 -12.26 3.90
CA LEU A 61 27.40 -11.05 4.71
C LEU A 61 28.23 -11.12 6.00
N LEU A 62 28.63 -12.32 6.44
CA LEU A 62 29.43 -12.47 7.64
C LEU A 62 30.89 -12.09 7.33
N PRO A 63 31.54 -11.31 8.21
CA PRO A 63 32.94 -10.96 8.02
C PRO A 63 33.80 -12.23 7.95
N ARG A 64 34.59 -12.37 6.87
CA ARG A 64 35.51 -13.50 6.69
C ARG A 64 36.78 -13.37 7.53
N GLU A 65 37.17 -12.14 7.87
CA GLU A 65 38.25 -11.79 8.78
C GLU A 65 37.85 -10.50 9.53
N PRO A 66 38.35 -10.26 10.76
CA PRO A 66 38.23 -8.95 11.37
C PRO A 66 38.87 -7.93 10.43
N PRO A 67 38.20 -6.80 10.13
CA PRO A 67 38.79 -5.81 9.24
C PRO A 67 40.15 -5.39 9.79
N ARG A 68 41.20 -5.49 8.97
CA ARG A 68 42.45 -4.73 9.16
C ARG A 68 42.16 -3.25 8.89
N SER A 69 41.20 -2.69 9.62
CA SER A 69 40.90 -1.27 9.59
C SER A 69 41.69 -0.63 10.70
N ASP A 70 42.57 0.30 10.32
CA ASP A 70 43.05 1.32 11.24
C ASP A 70 41.82 1.98 11.89
N PRO A 71 41.63 1.93 13.22
CA PRO A 71 40.46 2.50 13.89
C PRO A 71 40.28 4.01 13.63
N ALA A 72 41.26 4.67 13.00
CA ALA A 72 41.20 6.05 12.57
C ALA A 72 40.47 6.31 11.22
N GLN A 73 40.19 5.29 10.41
CA GLN A 73 39.57 5.47 9.09
C GLN A 73 38.07 5.09 9.10
N PRO A 74 37.15 6.02 8.76
CA PRO A 74 35.72 5.71 8.69
C PRO A 74 35.42 4.70 7.56
N LEU A 75 34.46 3.80 7.79
CA LEU A 75 34.02 2.83 6.79
C LEU A 75 33.40 3.55 5.58
N PRO A 76 33.57 3.04 4.36
CA PRO A 76 32.86 3.57 3.20
C PRO A 76 31.35 3.29 3.34
N TYR A 77 30.52 4.16 2.78
CA TYR A 77 29.09 3.89 2.67
C TYR A 77 28.81 2.62 1.86
N CYS A 78 27.78 1.87 2.26
CA CYS A 78 27.29 0.74 1.49
C CYS A 78 26.88 1.19 0.08
N PRO A 79 26.98 0.33 -0.95
CA PRO A 79 26.58 0.70 -2.31
C PRO A 79 25.08 1.04 -2.36
N GLU A 80 24.68 1.95 -3.25
CA GLU A 80 23.27 2.37 -3.39
C GLU A 80 22.33 1.19 -3.65
N ARG A 81 22.79 0.22 -4.44
CA ARG A 81 22.12 -1.06 -4.62
C ARG A 81 23.01 -2.14 -4.05
N SER A 82 22.48 -2.90 -3.09
CA SER A 82 23.23 -4.00 -2.50
C SER A 82 23.57 -5.06 -3.55
N PRO A 83 24.84 -5.54 -3.62
CA PRO A 83 25.25 -6.64 -4.48
C PRO A 83 24.77 -8.00 -3.97
N TYR A 84 24.14 -8.06 -2.79
CA TYR A 84 23.71 -9.31 -2.17
C TYR A 84 22.27 -9.69 -2.50
N LEU A 85 21.49 -8.82 -3.17
CA LEU A 85 20.11 -9.10 -3.56
C LEU A 85 20.04 -10.28 -4.53
N ILE A 86 19.09 -11.20 -4.33
CA ILE A 86 18.95 -12.43 -5.12
C ILE A 86 17.64 -12.51 -5.92
N GLY A 87 16.73 -11.55 -5.75
CA GLY A 87 15.47 -11.50 -6.50
C GLY A 87 14.36 -12.34 -5.87
N PRO A 88 13.54 -13.06 -6.67
CA PRO A 88 12.41 -13.84 -6.18
C PRO A 88 12.77 -14.93 -5.15
N LEU A 89 11.94 -15.05 -4.13
CA LEU A 89 12.15 -15.86 -2.93
C LEU A 89 11.08 -16.95 -2.80
N THR A 90 11.50 -18.12 -2.33
CA THR A 90 10.61 -19.24 -2.05
C THR A 90 9.97 -19.05 -0.69
N VAL A 91 8.69 -18.68 -0.65
CA VAL A 91 7.93 -18.52 0.59
C VAL A 91 6.98 -19.70 0.80
N SER A 92 7.17 -20.43 1.90
CA SER A 92 6.41 -21.61 2.29
C SER A 92 6.06 -21.56 3.78
N PHE A 93 4.85 -21.99 4.12
CA PHE A 93 4.34 -21.99 5.49
C PHE A 93 4.17 -23.42 6.05
N SER A 94 4.87 -24.38 5.46
CA SER A 94 4.77 -25.80 5.84
C SER A 94 5.43 -26.13 7.18
N ARG A 95 6.50 -25.40 7.55
CA ARG A 95 7.23 -25.57 8.81
C ARG A 95 7.64 -24.21 9.35
N VAL A 96 7.46 -24.01 10.65
CA VAL A 96 7.91 -22.81 11.37
C VAL A 96 9.12 -23.22 12.20
N PRO A 97 10.32 -22.70 11.91
CA PRO A 97 11.48 -22.95 12.76
C PRO A 97 11.27 -22.32 14.15
N THR A 98 11.89 -22.90 15.18
CA THR A 98 11.85 -22.29 16.52
C THR A 98 12.66 -20.98 16.53
N LEU A 99 12.41 -20.10 17.50
CA LEU A 99 13.15 -18.83 17.59
C LEU A 99 14.66 -19.06 17.75
N GLU A 100 15.07 -20.11 18.46
CA GLU A 100 16.47 -20.49 18.64
C GLU A 100 17.11 -20.92 17.31
N GLN A 101 16.35 -21.66 16.48
CA GLN A 101 16.81 -22.03 15.14
C GLN A 101 16.93 -20.82 14.21
N ILE A 102 16.02 -19.85 14.31
CA ILE A 102 16.08 -18.60 13.55
C ILE A 102 17.30 -17.79 14.00
N GLN A 103 17.53 -17.67 15.30
CA GLN A 103 18.69 -16.99 15.87
C GLN A 103 20.00 -17.64 15.42
N ALA A 104 20.11 -18.97 15.51
CA ALA A 104 21.31 -19.69 15.07
C ALA A 104 21.62 -19.47 13.57
N LYS A 105 20.59 -19.28 12.74
CA LYS A 105 20.74 -18.96 11.31
C LYS A 105 21.07 -17.50 11.01
N ASN A 106 20.93 -16.59 11.98
CA ASN A 106 21.16 -15.16 11.84
C ASN A 106 22.17 -14.65 12.88
N PRO A 107 23.42 -15.13 12.87
CA PRO A 107 24.40 -14.81 13.92
C PRO A 107 24.84 -13.33 13.94
N ALA A 108 24.57 -12.56 12.87
CA ALA A 108 24.86 -11.14 12.81
C ALA A 108 23.76 -10.26 13.44
N VAL A 109 22.60 -10.84 13.79
CA VAL A 109 21.53 -10.12 14.47
C VAL A 109 21.84 -10.09 15.97
N SER A 110 21.89 -8.89 16.52
CA SER A 110 22.12 -8.65 17.95
C SER A 110 20.81 -8.51 18.72
N GLU A 111 20.92 -8.53 20.05
CA GLU A 111 19.81 -8.40 20.99
C GLU A 111 18.91 -7.20 20.65
N GLY A 112 17.59 -7.39 20.82
CA GLY A 112 16.57 -6.44 20.38
C GLY A 112 16.21 -6.56 18.89
N GLY A 113 16.75 -7.56 18.18
CA GLY A 113 16.52 -7.74 16.74
C GLY A 113 17.18 -6.66 15.91
N ARG A 114 18.39 -6.27 16.30
CA ARG A 114 19.16 -5.20 15.67
C ARG A 114 20.19 -5.76 14.73
N TYR A 115 20.49 -5.04 13.66
CA TYR A 115 21.53 -5.39 12.71
C TYR A 115 22.08 -4.14 12.04
N GLN A 116 23.38 -4.21 11.72
CA GLN A 116 24.12 -3.23 10.95
C GLN A 116 25.18 -3.99 10.11
N PRO A 117 25.42 -3.61 8.84
CA PRO A 117 26.52 -4.19 8.05
C PRO A 117 27.88 -3.89 8.69
N SER A 118 28.75 -4.90 8.81
CA SER A 118 30.07 -4.72 9.43
C SER A 118 31.14 -4.14 8.48
N ALA A 119 30.91 -4.18 7.17
CA ALA A 119 31.90 -3.84 6.15
C ALA A 119 31.68 -2.46 5.51
N CYS A 120 30.58 -1.78 5.82
CA CYS A 120 30.23 -0.49 5.25
C CYS A 120 29.24 0.26 6.15
N GLU A 121 29.20 1.59 6.01
CA GLU A 121 28.22 2.44 6.69
C GLU A 121 26.86 2.37 5.96
N PRO A 122 25.78 1.95 6.65
CA PRO A 122 24.46 1.82 6.03
C PRO A 122 23.91 3.19 5.61
N ARG A 123 23.27 3.25 4.44
CA ARG A 123 22.65 4.49 3.94
C ARG A 123 21.28 4.79 4.52
N SER A 124 20.68 3.83 5.22
CA SER A 124 19.33 3.95 5.76
C SER A 124 19.19 3.12 7.03
N ARG A 125 18.63 3.77 8.05
CA ARG A 125 18.20 3.20 9.32
C ARG A 125 16.69 3.00 9.29
N THR A 126 16.24 1.76 9.36
CA THR A 126 14.81 1.40 9.28
C THR A 126 14.32 0.74 10.56
N ALA A 127 13.31 1.34 11.20
CA ALA A 127 12.52 0.66 12.24
C ALA A 127 11.39 -0.12 11.58
N ILE A 128 11.27 -1.41 11.90
CA ILE A 128 10.14 -2.25 11.48
C ILE A 128 9.21 -2.40 12.68
N ILE A 129 7.98 -1.92 12.55
CA ILE A 129 6.96 -1.90 13.60
C ILE A 129 5.84 -2.86 13.23
N ILE A 130 5.63 -3.86 14.09
CA ILE A 130 4.71 -4.97 13.87
C ILE A 130 3.65 -4.97 14.98
N PRO A 131 2.37 -4.69 14.69
CA PRO A 131 1.30 -4.81 15.67
C PRO A 131 0.99 -6.31 15.87
N HIS A 132 0.88 -6.75 17.13
CA HIS A 132 0.82 -8.17 17.45
C HIS A 132 -0.13 -8.48 18.62
N ARG A 133 -0.82 -9.62 18.51
CA ARG A 133 -1.44 -10.36 19.62
C ARG A 133 -1.78 -11.78 19.20
N ASN A 134 -1.44 -12.79 20.01
CA ASN A 134 -1.82 -14.20 19.82
C ASN A 134 -1.52 -14.75 18.40
N ARG A 135 -0.36 -14.37 17.86
CA ARG A 135 0.07 -14.66 16.48
C ARG A 135 1.52 -15.14 16.44
N GLU A 136 1.95 -15.89 17.44
CA GLU A 136 3.33 -16.33 17.67
C GLU A 136 3.88 -17.13 16.47
N THR A 137 3.06 -18.02 15.89
CA THR A 137 3.44 -18.79 14.69
C THR A 137 3.66 -17.89 13.47
N HIS A 138 2.85 -16.83 13.32
CA HIS A 138 3.00 -15.87 12.22
C HIS A 138 4.26 -15.04 12.41
N LEU A 139 4.52 -14.60 13.65
CA LEU A 139 5.75 -13.90 14.01
C LEU A 139 6.98 -14.75 13.73
N GLY A 140 6.95 -16.05 14.06
CA GLY A 140 8.02 -16.98 13.72
C GLY A 140 8.30 -17.07 12.22
N HIS A 141 7.26 -17.16 11.39
CA HIS A 141 7.40 -17.08 9.93
C HIS A 141 7.99 -15.75 9.48
N LEU A 142 7.48 -14.64 10.01
CA LEU A 142 7.96 -13.30 9.65
C LEU A 142 9.44 -13.13 9.99
N LEU A 143 9.86 -13.44 11.20
CA LEU A 143 11.26 -13.34 11.61
C LEU A 143 12.17 -14.26 10.77
N TYR A 144 11.74 -15.50 10.50
CA TYR A 144 12.49 -16.43 9.66
C TYR A 144 12.82 -15.87 8.28
N TYR A 145 11.85 -15.19 7.66
CA TYR A 145 12.00 -14.62 6.32
C TYR A 145 12.61 -13.22 6.32
N LEU A 146 12.26 -12.38 7.28
CA LEU A 146 12.55 -10.95 7.25
C LEU A 146 14.00 -10.65 7.66
N HIS A 147 14.58 -11.35 8.63
CA HIS A 147 15.99 -11.12 9.01
C HIS A 147 16.97 -11.25 7.85
N PRO A 148 17.05 -12.41 7.16
CA PRO A 148 17.96 -12.55 6.02
C PRO A 148 17.61 -11.60 4.85
N PHE A 149 16.32 -11.31 4.66
CA PHE A 149 15.84 -10.34 3.67
C PHE A 149 16.42 -8.94 3.91
N LEU A 150 16.31 -8.42 5.14
CA LEU A 150 16.80 -7.09 5.50
C LEU A 150 18.33 -7.02 5.54
N GLN A 151 18.99 -8.07 6.03
CA GLN A 151 20.46 -8.15 6.04
C GLN A 151 21.05 -8.02 4.62
N ARG A 152 20.44 -8.69 3.62
CA ARG A 152 20.85 -8.57 2.21
C ARG A 152 20.66 -7.18 1.63
N GLN A 153 19.77 -6.37 2.19
CA GLN A 153 19.58 -4.99 1.74
C GLN A 153 20.61 -4.02 2.33
N GLN A 154 21.51 -4.50 3.21
CA GLN A 154 22.55 -3.72 3.88
C GLN A 154 22.00 -2.48 4.61
N LEU A 155 20.83 -2.64 5.24
CA LEU A 155 20.21 -1.64 6.10
C LEU A 155 20.77 -1.75 7.52
N GLN A 156 20.77 -0.64 8.24
CA GLN A 156 20.68 -0.70 9.70
C GLN A 156 19.21 -0.83 10.05
N TYR A 157 18.85 -1.81 10.88
CA TYR A 157 17.45 -2.00 11.23
C TYR A 157 17.23 -2.45 12.67
N GLY A 158 16.01 -2.21 13.15
CA GLY A 158 15.49 -2.78 14.39
C GLY A 158 14.05 -3.25 14.21
N ILE A 159 13.73 -4.41 14.79
CA ILE A 159 12.37 -4.98 14.75
C ILE A 159 11.67 -4.74 16.10
N TYR A 160 10.52 -4.08 16.06
CA TYR A 160 9.67 -3.78 17.20
C TYR A 160 8.35 -4.52 17.07
N VAL A 161 8.10 -5.48 17.95
CA VAL A 161 6.83 -6.18 18.06
C VAL A 161 6.01 -5.50 19.15
N VAL A 162 4.91 -4.88 18.76
CA VAL A 162 4.00 -4.15 19.66
C VAL A 162 2.87 -5.07 20.08
N HIS A 163 3.05 -5.72 21.22
CA HIS A 163 2.10 -6.68 21.77
C HIS A 163 0.99 -5.98 22.56
N GLN A 164 -0.26 -6.12 22.11
CA GLN A 164 -1.42 -5.62 22.82
C GLN A 164 -1.76 -6.51 24.02
N ALA A 165 -1.61 -5.97 25.24
CA ALA A 165 -1.99 -6.66 26.46
C ALA A 165 -3.51 -6.83 26.58
N GLY A 166 -3.92 -7.92 27.24
CA GLY A 166 -5.31 -8.22 27.53
C GLY A 166 -6.13 -8.68 26.32
N ASN A 167 -7.43 -8.85 26.55
CA ASN A 167 -8.36 -9.51 25.62
C ASN A 167 -9.36 -8.55 24.95
N SER A 168 -9.15 -7.24 25.08
CA SER A 168 -9.98 -6.20 24.45
C SER A 168 -9.94 -6.28 22.93
N THR A 169 -10.81 -5.59 22.20
CA THR A 169 -10.75 -5.55 20.74
C THR A 169 -9.36 -5.10 20.26
N PHE A 170 -8.83 -5.75 19.23
CA PHE A 170 -7.53 -5.45 18.64
C PHE A 170 -7.59 -4.08 17.96
N ASN A 171 -6.53 -3.30 18.06
CA ASN A 171 -6.45 -2.00 17.39
C ASN A 171 -5.09 -1.84 16.71
N ARG A 172 -5.06 -2.25 15.44
CA ARG A 172 -3.85 -2.27 14.61
C ARG A 172 -3.20 -0.90 14.50
N ALA A 173 -3.96 0.12 14.10
CA ALA A 173 -3.45 1.47 13.85
C ALA A 173 -2.91 2.13 15.13
N LYS A 174 -3.60 1.95 16.27
CA LYS A 174 -3.14 2.47 17.56
C LYS A 174 -1.84 1.79 18.02
N LEU A 175 -1.69 0.48 17.84
CA LEU A 175 -0.44 -0.23 18.14
C LEU A 175 0.72 0.25 17.27
N LEU A 176 0.48 0.53 15.99
CA LEU A 176 1.50 1.11 15.10
C LEU A 176 1.96 2.49 15.59
N ASN A 177 1.04 3.36 16.02
CA ASN A 177 1.39 4.64 16.65
C ASN A 177 2.28 4.45 17.89
N VAL A 178 1.94 3.49 18.77
CA VAL A 178 2.75 3.18 19.96
C VAL A 178 4.14 2.71 19.57
N GLY A 179 4.24 1.79 18.61
CA GLY A 179 5.54 1.29 18.15
C GLY A 179 6.41 2.38 17.54
N VAL A 180 5.85 3.28 16.73
CA VAL A 180 6.58 4.45 16.22
C VAL A 180 7.06 5.33 17.36
N LYS A 181 6.20 5.64 18.32
CA LYS A 181 6.56 6.49 19.47
C LYS A 181 7.67 5.89 20.33
N GLU A 182 7.67 4.57 20.53
CA GLU A 182 8.73 3.91 21.30
C GLU A 182 10.02 3.73 20.47
N ALA A 183 9.93 3.39 19.19
CA ALA A 183 11.10 3.21 18.33
C ALA A 183 11.91 4.52 18.18
N LEU A 184 11.23 5.66 18.06
CA LEU A 184 11.87 6.99 17.96
C LEU A 184 12.57 7.45 19.26
N LYS A 185 12.39 6.74 20.39
CA LYS A 185 13.17 6.98 21.61
C LYS A 185 14.52 6.27 21.60
N ASP A 186 14.63 5.18 20.83
CA ASP A 186 15.79 4.29 20.86
C ASP A 186 16.86 4.68 19.84
N GLU A 187 16.43 5.26 18.72
CA GLU A 187 17.34 5.68 17.65
C GLU A 187 16.66 6.75 16.79
N GLU A 188 17.48 7.57 16.15
CA GLU A 188 17.03 8.45 15.07
C GLU A 188 16.85 7.60 13.81
N TRP A 189 15.63 7.14 13.55
CA TRP A 189 15.32 6.33 12.38
C TRP A 189 15.09 7.19 11.15
N ASP A 190 15.63 6.80 9.99
CA ASP A 190 15.35 7.48 8.72
C ASP A 190 14.01 7.02 8.12
N CYS A 191 13.60 5.79 8.45
CA CYS A 191 12.43 5.16 7.88
C CYS A 191 11.65 4.33 8.90
N LEU A 192 10.32 4.46 8.87
CA LEU A 192 9.38 3.67 9.66
C LEU A 192 8.66 2.71 8.73
N PHE A 193 8.85 1.41 8.90
CA PHE A 193 8.18 0.33 8.18
C PHE A 193 7.07 -0.25 9.04
N LEU A 194 5.81 -0.05 8.65
CA LEU A 194 4.64 -0.46 9.40
C LEU A 194 4.05 -1.70 8.75
N HIS A 195 4.11 -2.82 9.47
CA HIS A 195 4.16 -4.13 8.85
C HIS A 195 3.23 -5.14 9.53
N ASP A 196 2.28 -5.70 8.78
CA ASP A 196 1.43 -6.79 9.28
C ASP A 196 2.24 -8.07 9.54
N VAL A 197 1.96 -8.75 10.64
CA VAL A 197 2.73 -9.95 11.06
C VAL A 197 2.63 -11.12 10.07
N ASP A 198 1.62 -11.14 9.20
CA ASP A 198 1.31 -12.25 8.31
C ASP A 198 1.70 -12.03 6.84
N LEU A 199 2.36 -10.93 6.49
CA LEU A 199 2.75 -10.60 5.12
C LEU A 199 4.25 -10.80 4.89
N ILE A 200 4.63 -11.80 4.10
CA ILE A 200 6.04 -12.07 3.78
C ILE A 200 6.40 -11.52 2.40
N PRO A 201 7.44 -10.68 2.25
CA PRO A 201 7.89 -10.21 0.93
C PRO A 201 8.48 -11.36 0.11
N GLU A 202 8.16 -11.43 -1.18
CA GLU A 202 8.61 -12.50 -2.09
C GLU A 202 9.76 -12.09 -3.03
N ASN A 203 10.27 -10.86 -2.93
CA ASN A 203 11.39 -10.39 -3.74
C ASN A 203 12.21 -9.33 -2.99
N ASP A 204 13.50 -9.58 -2.79
CA ASP A 204 14.37 -8.70 -2.00
C ASP A 204 14.80 -7.41 -2.71
N HIS A 205 14.40 -7.24 -3.98
CA HIS A 205 14.45 -5.94 -4.65
C HIS A 205 13.36 -4.97 -4.14
N ASN A 206 12.41 -5.46 -3.34
CA ASN A 206 11.46 -4.60 -2.64
C ASN A 206 12.14 -4.00 -1.41
N LEU A 207 12.85 -2.89 -1.61
CA LEU A 207 13.70 -2.30 -0.57
C LEU A 207 12.89 -1.77 0.62
N TYR A 208 13.35 -2.09 1.83
CA TYR A 208 12.80 -1.64 3.10
C TYR A 208 13.37 -0.27 3.49
N THR A 209 13.28 0.66 2.54
CA THR A 209 13.65 2.07 2.66
C THR A 209 12.47 2.95 2.24
N CYS A 210 12.44 4.15 2.81
CA CYS A 210 11.39 5.12 2.57
C CYS A 210 11.64 5.88 1.27
N ASP A 211 10.56 6.27 0.60
CA ASP A 211 10.64 7.29 -0.45
C ASP A 211 10.73 8.66 0.23
N PRO A 212 11.67 9.54 -0.15
CA PRO A 212 11.89 10.81 0.53
C PRO A 212 10.71 11.78 0.38
N TRP A 213 9.88 11.62 -0.65
CA TRP A 213 8.83 12.58 -1.00
C TRP A 213 7.44 12.13 -0.62
N ASN A 214 7.18 10.82 -0.59
CA ASN A 214 5.85 10.26 -0.49
C ASN A 214 5.80 8.99 0.37
N PRO A 215 4.79 8.79 1.21
CA PRO A 215 4.50 7.52 1.85
C PRO A 215 4.46 6.37 0.83
N LYS A 216 5.17 5.28 1.14
CA LYS A 216 5.35 4.14 0.25
C LYS A 216 4.41 3.00 0.67
N HIS A 217 3.65 2.45 -0.26
CA HIS A 217 2.92 1.19 -0.06
C HIS A 217 3.67 0.07 -0.79
N VAL A 218 4.23 -0.88 -0.05
CA VAL A 218 5.14 -1.89 -0.61
C VAL A 218 4.47 -3.21 -0.92
N SER A 219 3.36 -3.55 -0.25
CA SER A 219 2.57 -4.77 -0.47
C SER A 219 1.56 -4.64 -1.60
N VAL A 220 2.04 -4.27 -2.79
CA VAL A 220 1.19 -3.92 -3.95
C VAL A 220 0.54 -5.13 -4.63
N ALA A 221 1.18 -6.30 -4.54
CA ALA A 221 0.75 -7.54 -5.18
C ALA A 221 0.72 -8.67 -4.14
N MET A 222 -0.41 -8.81 -3.43
CA MET A 222 -0.57 -9.88 -2.45
C MET A 222 -1.24 -11.12 -3.06
N ASN A 223 -0.77 -12.31 -2.70
CA ASN A 223 -1.36 -13.58 -3.15
C ASN A 223 -2.88 -13.68 -2.88
N LYS A 224 -3.36 -13.17 -1.74
CA LYS A 224 -4.78 -13.18 -1.35
C LYS A 224 -5.68 -12.39 -2.31
N PHE A 225 -5.09 -11.46 -3.07
CA PHE A 225 -5.78 -10.63 -4.05
C PHE A 225 -5.34 -10.97 -5.48
N GLY A 226 -4.83 -12.20 -5.71
CA GLY A 226 -4.38 -12.63 -7.03
C GLY A 226 -3.21 -11.80 -7.57
N TYR A 227 -2.30 -11.38 -6.68
CA TYR A 227 -1.12 -10.59 -7.03
C TYR A 227 -1.45 -9.26 -7.75
N SER A 228 -2.59 -8.67 -7.41
CA SER A 228 -3.06 -7.40 -7.96
C SER A 228 -3.44 -6.43 -6.84
N LEU A 229 -3.30 -5.14 -7.11
CA LEU A 229 -3.73 -4.11 -6.19
C LEU A 229 -5.28 -4.09 -6.14
N PRO A 230 -5.92 -4.21 -4.96
CA PRO A 230 -7.39 -4.29 -4.87
C PRO A 230 -8.11 -3.06 -5.46
N TYR A 231 -7.57 -1.87 -5.18
CA TYR A 231 -8.04 -0.59 -5.71
C TYR A 231 -6.94 0.49 -5.55
N PRO A 232 -6.97 1.59 -6.32
CA PRO A 232 -5.85 2.53 -6.40
C PRO A 232 -5.47 3.22 -5.07
N GLN A 233 -6.42 3.38 -4.16
CA GLN A 233 -6.23 4.02 -2.85
C GLN A 233 -5.78 3.05 -1.76
N TYR A 234 -5.74 1.74 -2.03
CA TYR A 234 -5.40 0.72 -1.04
C TYR A 234 -3.99 0.96 -0.46
N PHE A 235 -3.91 1.04 0.87
CA PHE A 235 -2.68 1.33 1.62
C PHE A 235 -2.45 0.35 2.79
N GLY A 236 -3.16 -0.78 2.79
CA GLY A 236 -3.08 -1.78 3.85
C GLY A 236 -1.95 -2.79 3.68
N GLY A 237 -1.70 -3.58 4.73
CA GLY A 237 -0.62 -4.56 4.75
C GLY A 237 0.69 -3.97 5.24
N VAL A 238 1.57 -3.60 4.31
CA VAL A 238 2.91 -3.07 4.62
C VAL A 238 3.12 -1.72 3.93
N SER A 239 3.45 -0.72 4.74
CA SER A 239 3.71 0.65 4.30
C SER A 239 4.98 1.22 4.94
N ALA A 240 5.52 2.28 4.36
CA ALA A 240 6.70 2.95 4.87
C ALA A 240 6.55 4.48 4.79
N LEU A 241 6.96 5.15 5.85
CA LEU A 241 6.93 6.61 5.97
C LEU A 241 8.21 7.07 6.65
N THR A 242 8.78 8.19 6.22
CA THR A 242 9.78 8.87 7.06
C THR A 242 9.12 9.36 8.34
N PRO A 243 9.85 9.59 9.45
CA PRO A 243 9.28 10.18 10.65
C PRO A 243 8.55 11.49 10.37
N ASP A 244 9.10 12.34 9.51
CA ASP A 244 8.47 13.60 9.09
C ASP A 244 7.15 13.39 8.36
N GLN A 245 7.10 12.46 7.40
CA GLN A 245 5.87 12.11 6.69
C GLN A 245 4.81 11.57 7.66
N TYR A 246 5.23 10.74 8.63
CA TYR A 246 4.35 10.18 9.64
C TYR A 246 3.77 11.25 10.57
N MET A 247 4.59 12.18 11.05
CA MET A 247 4.13 13.30 11.88
C MET A 247 3.25 14.28 11.09
N LYS A 248 3.55 14.50 9.81
CA LYS A 248 2.75 15.36 8.92
C LYS A 248 1.31 14.89 8.74
N ILE A 249 1.06 13.58 8.83
CA ILE A 249 -0.29 13.01 8.79
C ILE A 249 -0.93 12.87 10.18
N ASN A 250 -0.29 13.39 11.23
CA ASN A 250 -0.65 13.16 12.64
C ASN A 250 -0.67 11.65 12.99
N GLY A 251 0.23 10.87 12.40
CA GLY A 251 0.21 9.41 12.45
C GLY A 251 -1.14 8.78 12.08
N PHE A 252 -1.40 7.60 12.62
CA PHE A 252 -2.54 6.76 12.26
C PHE A 252 -3.75 6.97 13.20
N PRO A 253 -4.98 6.66 12.77
CA PRO A 253 -6.16 6.84 13.64
C PRO A 253 -6.14 5.88 14.83
N ASN A 254 -6.55 6.34 16.03
CA ASN A 254 -6.64 5.48 17.21
C ASN A 254 -8.03 4.89 17.42
N GLU A 255 -9.05 5.33 16.68
CA GLU A 255 -10.45 4.95 16.91
C GLU A 255 -10.89 3.66 16.18
N TYR A 256 -10.02 3.03 15.39
CA TYR A 256 -10.35 1.79 14.67
C TYR A 256 -10.11 0.55 15.53
N TRP A 257 -11.13 0.21 16.32
CA TRP A 257 -11.18 -1.01 17.11
C TRP A 257 -11.83 -2.14 16.30
N GLY A 258 -11.08 -3.20 16.03
CA GLY A 258 -11.48 -4.32 15.17
C GLY A 258 -11.01 -4.15 13.73
N TRP A 259 -11.48 -5.03 12.84
CA TRP A 259 -11.01 -5.08 11.46
C TRP A 259 -11.73 -4.06 10.56
N GLY A 260 -10.93 -3.32 9.78
CA GLY A 260 -11.35 -2.66 8.55
C GLY A 260 -11.47 -1.14 8.62
N GLY A 261 -11.09 -0.49 7.51
CA GLY A 261 -11.30 0.93 7.23
C GLY A 261 -10.19 1.87 7.72
N GLU A 262 -9.28 1.40 8.56
CA GLU A 262 -8.18 2.21 9.08
C GLU A 262 -7.15 2.52 8.00
N ASP A 263 -6.87 1.55 7.12
CA ASP A 263 -5.94 1.74 6.00
C ASP A 263 -6.44 2.78 4.98
N ASP A 264 -7.77 2.84 4.78
CA ASP A 264 -8.40 3.83 3.91
C ASP A 264 -8.43 5.23 4.54
N ASP A 265 -8.56 5.30 5.87
CA ASP A 265 -8.40 6.53 6.64
C ASP A 265 -6.96 7.06 6.47
N ILE A 266 -5.96 6.20 6.67
CA ILE A 266 -4.54 6.53 6.49
C ILE A 266 -4.28 7.03 5.06
N ALA A 267 -4.77 6.33 4.03
CA ALA A 267 -4.66 6.76 2.64
C ALA A 267 -5.30 8.15 2.42
N THR A 268 -6.41 8.43 3.09
CA THR A 268 -7.07 9.73 3.08
C THR A 268 -6.22 10.80 3.75
N ARG A 269 -5.58 10.51 4.89
CA ARG A 269 -4.65 11.43 5.58
C ARG A 269 -3.45 11.79 4.71
N VAL A 270 -2.84 10.81 4.05
CA VAL A 270 -1.74 11.03 3.10
C VAL A 270 -2.14 12.06 2.04
N ARG A 271 -3.33 11.89 1.44
CA ARG A 271 -3.88 12.83 0.46
C ARG A 271 -4.17 14.22 1.05
N LEU A 272 -4.75 14.29 2.25
CA LEU A 272 -5.07 15.55 2.93
C LEU A 272 -3.81 16.33 3.32
N ALA A 273 -2.73 15.65 3.65
CA ALA A 273 -1.40 16.23 3.88
C ALA A 273 -0.67 16.65 2.59
N GLY A 274 -1.31 16.54 1.43
CA GLY A 274 -0.76 16.92 0.13
C GLY A 274 0.29 15.95 -0.43
N MET A 275 0.38 14.74 0.12
CA MET A 275 1.30 13.69 -0.34
C MET A 275 0.58 12.68 -1.25
N LYS A 276 1.35 11.89 -1.99
CA LYS A 276 0.86 10.79 -2.82
C LYS A 276 1.31 9.46 -2.22
N ILE A 277 0.74 8.36 -2.70
CA ILE A 277 1.21 7.02 -2.36
C ILE A 277 2.22 6.58 -3.42
N ALA A 278 3.48 6.43 -3.03
CA ALA A 278 4.53 5.81 -3.85
C ALA A 278 4.39 4.28 -3.79
N ARG A 279 4.71 3.59 -4.89
CA ARG A 279 4.61 2.13 -5.00
C ARG A 279 5.80 1.59 -5.79
N PRO A 280 6.41 0.46 -5.37
CA PRO A 280 7.33 -0.26 -6.24
C PRO A 280 6.58 -0.83 -7.46
N PRO A 281 7.29 -1.19 -8.53
CA PRO A 281 6.71 -1.94 -9.64
C PRO A 281 6.02 -3.21 -9.14
N ILE A 282 4.92 -3.59 -9.79
CA ILE A 282 4.17 -4.81 -9.46
C ILE A 282 5.10 -6.03 -9.50
N SER A 283 6.06 -6.10 -10.44
CA SER A 283 7.02 -7.20 -10.56
C SER A 283 7.94 -7.40 -9.36
N ILE A 284 8.01 -6.44 -8.42
CA ILE A 284 8.86 -6.48 -7.23
C ILE A 284 8.03 -6.54 -5.95
N GLY A 285 6.91 -5.81 -5.88
CA GLY A 285 6.11 -5.68 -4.65
C GLY A 285 5.20 -6.87 -4.33
N HIS A 286 5.66 -8.09 -4.61
CA HIS A 286 4.97 -9.33 -4.30
C HIS A 286 5.05 -9.67 -2.81
N TYR A 287 3.92 -10.04 -2.22
CA TYR A 287 3.82 -10.54 -0.85
C TYR A 287 2.95 -11.78 -0.78
N LYS A 288 3.33 -12.68 0.12
CA LYS A 288 2.55 -13.86 0.47
C LYS A 288 1.98 -13.71 1.87
N MET A 289 0.66 -13.76 1.97
CA MET A 289 -0.06 -13.80 3.23
C MET A 289 -0.04 -15.21 3.81
N VAL A 290 0.36 -15.34 5.08
CA VAL A 290 0.16 -16.54 5.89
C VAL A 290 -1.34 -16.68 6.15
N LYS A 291 -1.92 -17.82 5.77
CA LYS A 291 -3.37 -18.03 5.91
C LYS A 291 -3.75 -18.17 7.37
N HIS A 292 -4.81 -17.49 7.78
CA HIS A 292 -5.44 -17.63 9.09
C HIS A 292 -6.96 -17.54 8.97
N LYS A 293 -7.67 -18.03 10.01
CA LYS A 293 -9.12 -17.79 10.16
C LYS A 293 -9.34 -16.42 10.80
N SER A 294 -10.57 -15.92 10.77
CA SER A 294 -10.92 -14.70 11.53
C SER A 294 -10.54 -14.88 13.01
N ASP A 295 -9.82 -13.92 13.57
CA ASP A 295 -9.37 -13.98 14.97
C ASP A 295 -10.43 -13.41 15.90
N LYS A 296 -10.62 -14.09 17.04
CA LYS A 296 -11.44 -13.56 18.14
C LYS A 296 -10.84 -12.25 18.66
N GLY A 297 -11.67 -11.24 18.86
CA GLY A 297 -11.23 -9.90 19.25
C GLY A 297 -10.66 -9.07 18.11
N ASN A 298 -10.77 -9.51 16.85
CA ASN A 298 -10.49 -8.73 15.65
C ASN A 298 -11.66 -8.84 14.66
N GLU A 299 -12.88 -8.86 15.19
CA GLU A 299 -14.10 -8.90 14.41
C GLU A 299 -14.23 -7.63 13.54
N GLU A 300 -14.99 -7.74 12.46
CA GLU A 300 -15.25 -6.62 11.57
C GLU A 300 -15.88 -5.43 12.35
N ASN A 301 -15.23 -4.27 12.27
CA ASN A 301 -15.70 -3.07 12.94
C ASN A 301 -17.00 -2.57 12.27
N PRO A 302 -18.14 -2.55 12.98
CA PRO A 302 -19.42 -2.11 12.41
C PRO A 302 -19.45 -0.60 12.12
N HIS A 303 -18.57 0.18 12.76
CA HIS A 303 -18.48 1.64 12.63
C HIS A 303 -17.43 2.11 11.64
N ARG A 304 -16.74 1.20 10.93
CA ARG A 304 -15.62 1.54 10.03
C ARG A 304 -15.97 2.59 8.98
N PHE A 305 -17.19 2.57 8.44
CA PHE A 305 -17.64 3.54 7.44
C PHE A 305 -17.98 4.90 8.05
N ASP A 306 -18.57 4.92 9.26
CA ASP A 306 -18.85 6.16 9.98
C ASP A 306 -17.55 6.89 10.33
N LEU A 307 -16.54 6.13 10.76
CA LEU A 307 -15.19 6.64 11.01
C LEU A 307 -14.57 7.21 9.72
N LEU A 308 -14.62 6.45 8.62
CA LEU A 308 -14.03 6.86 7.34
C LEU A 308 -14.68 8.13 6.76
N ILE A 309 -15.99 8.32 6.95
CA ILE A 309 -16.69 9.54 6.54
C ILE A 309 -16.18 10.76 7.33
N ARG A 310 -15.80 10.56 8.60
CA ARG A 310 -15.35 11.62 9.51
C ARG A 310 -13.87 11.98 9.35
N THR A 311 -13.06 11.15 8.69
CA THR A 311 -11.60 11.36 8.53
C THR A 311 -11.25 12.78 8.12
N GLN A 312 -11.94 13.35 7.12
CA GLN A 312 -11.65 14.70 6.62
C GLN A 312 -11.71 15.80 7.70
N ARG A 313 -12.54 15.60 8.73
CA ARG A 313 -12.73 16.57 9.83
C ARG A 313 -11.92 16.21 11.07
N MET A 314 -11.69 14.92 11.31
CA MET A 314 -11.18 14.41 12.57
C MET A 314 -9.69 14.03 12.55
N TRP A 315 -9.05 13.91 11.39
CA TRP A 315 -7.67 13.41 11.30
C TRP A 315 -6.62 14.24 12.06
N THR A 316 -6.88 15.54 12.27
CA THR A 316 -6.01 16.42 13.08
C THR A 316 -6.26 16.31 14.58
N GLN A 317 -7.33 15.62 15.01
CA GLN A 317 -7.72 15.45 16.42
C GLN A 317 -7.53 14.01 16.91
N ASP A 318 -7.64 13.03 16.01
CA ASP A 318 -7.36 11.61 16.30
C ASP A 318 -6.05 11.19 15.62
N GLY A 319 -5.01 10.90 16.40
CA GLY A 319 -3.73 10.45 15.87
C GLY A 319 -2.62 10.40 16.92
N MET A 320 -1.39 10.70 16.51
CA MET A 320 -0.23 10.76 17.41
C MET A 320 -0.41 11.77 18.54
N ASN A 321 -1.08 12.88 18.28
CA ASN A 321 -1.37 13.91 19.28
C ASN A 321 -2.36 13.48 20.38
N SER A 322 -3.22 12.50 20.11
CA SER A 322 -4.22 11.97 21.06
C SER A 322 -3.92 10.53 21.51
N LEU A 323 -2.72 10.02 21.18
CA LEU A 323 -2.30 8.67 21.51
C LEU A 323 -2.16 8.48 23.04
N THR A 324 -3.01 7.60 23.58
CA THR A 324 -2.99 7.16 24.99
C THR A 324 -2.68 5.67 25.10
N TYR A 325 -1.73 5.31 25.97
CA TYR A 325 -1.33 3.94 26.28
C TYR A 325 -0.44 3.91 27.53
N THR A 326 -0.28 2.72 28.10
CA THR A 326 0.69 2.41 29.14
C THR A 326 1.68 1.36 28.61
N LEU A 327 2.98 1.66 28.67
CA LEU A 327 4.02 0.65 28.40
C LEU A 327 4.17 -0.22 29.64
N LEU A 328 3.75 -1.48 29.55
CA LEU A 328 3.81 -2.43 30.66
C LEU A 328 5.19 -3.09 30.76
N ALA A 329 5.78 -3.44 29.62
CA ALA A 329 7.11 -4.02 29.56
C ALA A 329 7.79 -3.73 28.21
N LYS A 330 9.11 -3.58 28.27
CA LYS A 330 10.00 -3.56 27.11
C LYS A 330 11.09 -4.62 27.31
N GLN A 331 11.15 -5.59 26.41
CA GLN A 331 12.08 -6.71 26.48
C GLN A 331 12.87 -6.80 25.19
N LEU A 332 14.20 -6.88 25.29
CA LEU A 332 15.07 -7.10 24.14
C LEU A 332 15.25 -8.61 23.97
N HIS A 333 14.54 -9.21 23.02
CA HIS A 333 14.75 -10.60 22.64
C HIS A 333 15.84 -10.68 21.57
N PRO A 334 16.49 -11.84 21.35
CA PRO A 334 17.56 -11.96 20.36
C PRO A 334 17.18 -11.52 18.94
N LEU A 335 15.91 -11.67 18.56
CA LEU A 335 15.42 -11.42 17.20
C LEU A 335 14.51 -10.20 17.06
N TYR A 336 14.06 -9.61 18.17
CA TYR A 336 13.17 -8.44 18.14
C TYR A 336 13.08 -7.77 19.52
N THR A 337 12.64 -6.53 19.54
CA THR A 337 12.23 -5.83 20.76
C THR A 337 10.73 -6.02 20.96
N ASN A 338 10.34 -6.62 22.10
CA ASN A 338 8.94 -6.77 22.48
C ASN A 338 8.49 -5.58 23.31
N LEU A 339 7.41 -4.92 22.88
CA LEU A 339 6.74 -3.83 23.60
C LEU A 339 5.36 -4.33 24.02
N THR A 340 5.19 -4.68 25.29
CA THR A 340 3.89 -5.06 25.85
C THR A 340 3.18 -3.82 26.33
N VAL A 341 2.03 -3.52 25.74
CA VAL A 341 1.34 -2.23 25.92
C VAL A 341 -0.14 -2.42 26.22
N ASP A 342 -0.65 -1.63 27.17
CA ASP A 342 -2.09 -1.45 27.38
C ASP A 342 -2.53 -0.21 26.62
N ILE A 343 -3.43 -0.38 25.66
CA ILE A 343 -3.96 0.71 24.82
C ILE A 343 -5.41 1.08 25.20
N GLY A 344 -5.92 0.54 26.31
CA GLY A 344 -7.30 0.69 26.76
C GLY A 344 -8.28 -0.25 26.06
N THR A 345 -9.56 0.12 26.10
CA THR A 345 -10.67 -0.66 25.54
C THR A 345 -11.43 0.15 24.50
N ASP A 346 -12.13 -0.53 23.58
CA ASP A 346 -13.07 0.14 22.68
C ASP A 346 -14.16 0.85 23.51
N PRO A 347 -14.25 2.20 23.45
CA PRO A 347 -15.24 2.95 24.22
C PRO A 347 -16.68 2.60 23.82
N ARG A 348 -16.89 1.96 22.66
CA ARG A 348 -18.22 1.57 22.15
C ARG A 348 -18.62 0.15 22.55
N ALA A 349 -17.68 -0.70 22.99
CA ALA A 349 -17.97 -2.10 23.32
C ALA A 349 -18.94 -2.25 24.52
N GLY A 350 -18.99 -1.26 25.42
CA GLY A 350 -19.93 -1.22 26.55
C GLY A 350 -21.31 -0.63 26.22
N GLN A 351 -21.52 -0.06 25.03
CA GLN A 351 -22.78 0.57 24.63
C GLN A 351 -23.77 -0.40 23.96
N GLY A 352 -23.67 -1.71 24.25
CA GLY A 352 -24.56 -2.73 23.73
C GLY A 352 -26.04 -2.48 24.08
N ARG A 353 -26.86 -2.32 23.03
CA ARG A 353 -28.34 -2.49 23.02
C ARG A 353 -29.18 -1.59 23.95
N LYS A 354 -28.94 -0.28 24.00
CA LYS A 354 -29.99 0.68 24.35
C LYS A 354 -30.28 1.59 23.16
N GLY A 355 -31.09 1.06 22.24
CA GLY A 355 -31.49 1.79 21.05
C GLY A 355 -32.01 0.85 19.97
N LEU A 356 -33.08 0.11 20.27
CA LEU A 356 -33.97 -0.33 19.21
C LEU A 356 -34.55 0.95 18.61
N VAL A 357 -34.03 1.39 17.46
CA VAL A 357 -34.69 2.43 16.68
C VAL A 357 -36.02 1.82 16.22
N PRO A 358 -37.18 2.39 16.60
CA PRO A 358 -38.45 1.88 16.09
C PRO A 358 -38.53 2.16 14.60
N GLY A 359 -38.77 1.14 13.77
CA GLY A 359 -39.34 1.34 12.44
C GLY A 359 -38.52 0.91 11.21
N HIS A 360 -37.66 -0.10 11.27
CA HIS A 360 -37.15 -0.73 10.03
C HIS A 360 -36.97 -2.24 10.19
N GLU A 361 -38.09 -2.98 10.13
CA GLU A 361 -38.05 -4.40 9.79
C GLU A 361 -37.77 -4.57 8.29
N GLY A 362 -36.87 -5.50 7.95
CA GLY A 362 -36.99 -6.22 6.68
C GLY A 362 -36.06 -5.88 5.51
N GLN A 363 -34.82 -5.41 5.71
CA GLN A 363 -33.82 -5.43 4.63
C GLN A 363 -32.59 -6.26 5.00
N ARG A 364 -32.48 -7.42 4.35
CA ARG A 364 -31.25 -8.22 4.22
C ARG A 364 -30.14 -7.28 3.73
N TYR A 365 -29.12 -7.05 4.57
CA TYR A 365 -27.92 -6.31 4.18
C TYR A 365 -27.32 -6.97 2.93
N GLN A 366 -27.43 -6.30 1.78
CA GLN A 366 -26.67 -6.70 0.59
C GLN A 366 -25.19 -6.55 0.92
N SER A 367 -24.38 -7.55 0.53
CA SER A 367 -22.94 -7.66 0.81
C SER A 367 -22.21 -6.31 0.78
N SER A 368 -21.67 -5.91 1.94
CA SER A 368 -21.08 -4.60 2.22
C SER A 368 -19.93 -4.19 1.28
N SER A 369 -19.32 -5.14 0.58
CA SER A 369 -18.24 -4.91 -0.38
C SER A 369 -18.68 -4.22 -1.69
N SER A 370 -19.90 -4.47 -2.18
CA SER A 370 -20.38 -3.87 -3.44
C SER A 370 -20.85 -2.44 -3.25
N LEU A 371 -21.52 -2.16 -2.13
CA LEU A 371 -21.94 -0.81 -1.73
C LEU A 371 -20.75 0.08 -1.41
N PHE A 372 -19.71 -0.47 -0.76
CA PHE A 372 -18.45 0.25 -0.51
C PHE A 372 -17.76 0.66 -1.81
N ARG A 373 -17.64 -0.26 -2.77
CA ARG A 373 -17.07 0.04 -4.10
C ARG A 373 -17.89 1.14 -4.80
N GLN A 374 -19.22 1.09 -4.72
CA GLN A 374 -20.07 2.12 -5.33
C GLN A 374 -19.93 3.49 -4.65
N GLU A 375 -19.89 3.56 -3.32
CA GLU A 375 -19.79 4.85 -2.62
C GLU A 375 -18.39 5.49 -2.76
N MET A 376 -17.32 4.67 -2.77
CA MET A 376 -15.95 5.15 -3.02
C MET A 376 -15.77 5.65 -4.47
N LEU A 377 -16.41 5.02 -5.46
CA LEU A 377 -16.45 5.50 -6.84
C LEU A 377 -17.28 6.80 -6.97
N ARG A 378 -18.31 6.97 -6.13
CA ARG A 378 -19.19 8.16 -6.15
C ARG A 378 -18.53 9.40 -5.55
N LYS A 379 -17.57 9.24 -4.62
CA LYS A 379 -16.89 10.34 -3.92
C LYS A 379 -15.54 10.77 -4.52
N LEU A 380 -15.20 10.34 -5.74
CA LEU A 380 -14.18 11.08 -6.50
C LEU A 380 -14.62 12.54 -6.62
N PRO A 381 -13.76 13.55 -6.41
CA PRO A 381 -14.09 14.91 -6.78
C PRO A 381 -14.42 14.89 -8.26
N ARG A 382 -15.66 15.21 -8.63
CA ARG A 382 -15.93 15.73 -9.97
C ARG A 382 -14.97 16.90 -10.12
N ALA A 383 -13.97 16.77 -10.99
CA ALA A 383 -13.30 17.92 -11.53
C ALA A 383 -14.41 18.86 -12.01
N THR A 384 -14.56 20.00 -11.34
CA THR A 384 -15.47 21.06 -11.77
C THR A 384 -14.92 21.64 -13.06
N MET A 385 -15.19 20.96 -14.16
CA MET A 385 -15.14 21.52 -15.50
C MET A 385 -16.55 22.08 -15.75
N GLY A 386 -16.74 23.32 -15.30
CA GLY A 386 -17.91 24.13 -15.59
C GLY A 386 -17.47 25.39 -16.32
N TRP A 387 -17.24 25.28 -17.62
CA TRP A 387 -17.29 26.44 -18.51
C TRP A 387 -18.69 26.45 -19.13
N GLY A 388 -19.49 27.45 -18.74
CA GLY A 388 -20.85 27.60 -19.18
C GLY A 388 -21.50 28.83 -18.56
N ALA A 389 -21.26 29.98 -19.21
CA ALA A 389 -22.07 31.19 -19.17
C ALA A 389 -22.36 31.83 -17.79
N GLN A 390 -21.54 32.82 -17.42
CA GLN A 390 -22.03 33.95 -16.63
C GLN A 390 -21.73 35.24 -17.40
N GLY A 391 -22.80 35.79 -17.96
CA GLY A 391 -22.84 37.15 -18.47
C GLY A 391 -22.60 38.14 -17.34
N LEU A 392 -21.84 39.16 -17.67
CA LEU A 392 -21.60 40.35 -16.87
C LEU A 392 -22.95 41.05 -16.61
N TYR A 393 -23.31 41.23 -15.34
CA TYR A 393 -24.30 42.21 -14.93
C TYR A 393 -23.64 43.22 -14.01
N LEU A 394 -23.36 44.41 -14.54
CA LEU A 394 -23.25 45.65 -13.77
C LEU A 394 -24.66 46.22 -13.56
N PRO A 395 -24.98 46.80 -12.39
CA PRO A 395 -26.26 47.46 -12.17
C PRO A 395 -26.19 48.92 -12.67
N SER A 396 -27.09 49.31 -13.56
CA SER A 396 -27.34 50.73 -13.86
C SER A 396 -28.83 51.03 -13.88
N ALA A 397 -29.18 52.06 -13.11
CA ALA A 397 -30.50 52.56 -12.85
C ALA A 397 -31.16 53.25 -14.06
N LEU A 398 -32.50 53.29 -13.95
CA LEU A 398 -33.41 54.34 -14.42
C LEU A 398 -33.59 54.58 -15.93
N SER A 399 -34.84 54.31 -16.33
CA SER A 399 -35.52 54.74 -17.55
C SER A 399 -35.90 56.24 -17.49
N GLN A 400 -35.71 56.95 -18.62
CA GLN A 400 -36.47 58.09 -19.18
C GLN A 400 -35.54 58.77 -20.21
N ALA A 401 -35.91 59.17 -21.43
CA ALA A 401 -37.19 59.36 -22.10
C ALA A 401 -36.94 59.43 -23.64
N LEU A 402 -38.04 59.59 -24.38
CA LEU A 402 -38.18 60.06 -25.77
C LEU A 402 -38.43 58.99 -26.85
N ALA A 403 -39.72 58.82 -27.12
CA ALA A 403 -40.30 58.44 -28.42
C ALA A 403 -40.05 59.57 -29.46
N PRO A 404 -40.30 59.43 -30.79
CA PRO A 404 -41.50 58.79 -31.34
C PRO A 404 -41.37 58.01 -32.67
N ARG A 405 -42.39 57.13 -32.85
CA ARG A 405 -43.18 56.82 -34.07
C ARG A 405 -42.47 56.49 -35.39
N VAL A 406 -42.84 55.36 -36.01
CA VAL A 406 -43.87 55.23 -37.07
C VAL A 406 -43.78 53.78 -37.63
N SER A 407 -44.90 53.05 -37.58
CA SER A 407 -45.14 51.76 -38.27
C SER A 407 -45.58 52.00 -39.73
N PRO A 408 -46.07 51.03 -40.55
CA PRO A 408 -46.12 49.57 -40.44
C PRO A 408 -45.84 48.82 -41.77
N GLY A 409 -45.89 47.47 -41.70
CA GLY A 409 -46.37 46.60 -42.80
C GLY A 409 -45.28 46.12 -43.76
N LEU A 410 -45.30 44.90 -44.29
CA LEU A 410 -46.39 43.98 -44.58
C LEU A 410 -45.78 42.59 -44.92
N THR A 411 -46.50 41.52 -44.55
CA THR A 411 -46.72 40.22 -45.25
C THR A 411 -45.63 39.66 -46.18
N GLY A 412 -45.25 38.38 -46.19
CA GLY A 412 -45.97 37.17 -45.81
C GLY A 412 -45.66 36.07 -46.85
N VAL A 413 -45.70 34.81 -46.40
CA VAL A 413 -46.04 33.60 -47.17
C VAL A 413 -44.97 32.98 -48.10
N THR A 414 -44.35 31.92 -47.57
CA THR A 414 -44.07 30.57 -48.12
C THR A 414 -44.29 30.27 -49.62
N HIS A 415 -43.33 29.58 -50.26
CA HIS A 415 -43.55 28.27 -50.91
C HIS A 415 -42.22 27.58 -51.33
N GLN A 416 -42.15 26.28 -51.02
CA GLN A 416 -41.27 25.21 -51.55
C GLN A 416 -41.64 24.84 -53.02
N PRO A 417 -41.07 23.80 -53.68
CA PRO A 417 -39.67 23.35 -53.81
C PRO A 417 -39.32 22.89 -55.26
N ALA A 418 -38.13 22.30 -55.41
CA ALA A 418 -37.76 21.21 -56.32
C ALA A 418 -37.18 21.50 -57.72
N SER A 419 -35.97 20.94 -57.92
CA SER A 419 -35.65 19.89 -58.90
C SER A 419 -34.58 20.19 -59.94
N ARG A 420 -33.81 19.12 -60.24
CA ARG A 420 -33.05 18.83 -61.47
C ARG A 420 -31.78 19.67 -61.71
N ALA A 421 -30.76 19.20 -62.41
CA ALA A 421 -30.32 17.88 -62.85
C ALA A 421 -28.90 18.05 -63.41
N ALA A 422 -28.15 16.95 -63.38
CA ALA A 422 -27.10 16.51 -64.30
C ALA A 422 -26.71 17.42 -65.50
N ALA A 423 -25.40 17.55 -65.76
CA ALA A 423 -24.68 16.79 -66.80
C ALA A 423 -23.45 17.51 -67.36
N ASN A 424 -22.40 16.70 -67.61
CA ASN A 424 -21.37 16.78 -68.67
C ASN A 424 -20.37 17.95 -68.66
N GLY A 425 -19.08 17.77 -68.91
CA GLY A 425 -18.32 16.59 -69.35
C GLY A 425 -17.00 17.03 -70.01
N THR A 426 -16.08 16.05 -70.16
CA THR A 426 -14.93 15.96 -71.12
C THR A 426 -13.79 16.98 -70.96
N GLN A 427 -12.48 16.70 -71.12
CA GLN A 427 -11.60 15.67 -71.76
C GLN A 427 -10.19 15.90 -71.13
N GLY A 428 -9.16 15.04 -71.14
CA GLY A 428 -8.82 13.75 -71.74
C GLY A 428 -7.30 13.52 -71.60
N ASP A 429 -6.88 12.25 -71.48
CA ASP A 429 -5.64 11.58 -71.98
C ASP A 429 -4.21 12.07 -71.57
N ALA A 430 -3.15 11.25 -71.40
CA ALA A 430 -2.91 9.80 -71.45
C ALA A 430 -1.46 9.47 -70.97
N ASN A 431 -1.22 8.16 -70.77
CA ASN A 431 0.04 7.37 -70.82
C ASN A 431 0.75 6.91 -69.53
N GLY A 432 0.87 5.56 -69.41
CA GLY A 432 1.94 4.87 -68.67
C GLY A 432 1.61 3.49 -68.05
N GLU A 433 1.50 2.44 -68.88
CA GLU A 433 1.44 0.99 -68.58
C GLU A 433 2.61 0.45 -67.69
N LYS A 434 2.71 -0.76 -67.09
CA LYS A 434 2.03 -2.08 -67.17
C LYS A 434 2.54 -3.04 -66.06
N ALA A 435 1.88 -4.21 -66.00
CA ALA A 435 2.23 -5.52 -65.39
C ALA A 435 1.70 -5.75 -63.96
N GLY A 436 0.96 -6.82 -63.61
CA GLY A 436 0.64 -8.08 -64.29
C GLY A 436 0.58 -9.17 -63.19
N ALA A 437 -0.62 -9.62 -62.82
CA ALA A 437 -0.89 -10.73 -61.87
C ALA A 437 -0.84 -12.11 -62.59
N PRO A 438 -1.27 -13.29 -62.05
CA PRO A 438 -1.71 -13.75 -60.70
C PRO A 438 -1.08 -15.17 -60.38
N PRO A 439 -1.70 -16.22 -59.75
CA PRO A 439 -2.89 -16.39 -58.85
C PRO A 439 -2.62 -17.22 -57.55
N ALA A 440 -3.34 -17.04 -56.44
CA ALA A 440 -4.61 -17.64 -55.94
C ALA A 440 -4.55 -19.08 -55.36
N LEU A 441 -5.23 -19.26 -54.21
CA LEU A 441 -5.90 -20.44 -53.59
C LEU A 441 -5.88 -20.26 -52.06
N GLY A 442 -6.93 -20.41 -51.24
CA GLY A 442 -8.32 -20.79 -51.39
C GLY A 442 -8.96 -20.68 -49.99
N ALA A 443 -10.26 -20.37 -49.94
CA ALA A 443 -11.04 -20.19 -48.72
C ALA A 443 -11.48 -21.53 -48.11
N SER A 444 -11.73 -21.58 -46.79
CA SER A 444 -12.97 -22.17 -46.27
C SER A 444 -13.25 -21.80 -44.80
N GLN A 445 -14.51 -21.45 -44.55
CA GLN A 445 -15.16 -21.25 -43.25
C GLN A 445 -15.63 -22.59 -42.66
N ARG A 446 -15.72 -22.69 -41.33
CA ARG A 446 -16.96 -22.98 -40.56
C ARG A 446 -16.68 -23.41 -39.12
N SER A 447 -17.33 -22.72 -38.18
CA SER A 447 -17.81 -23.29 -36.91
C SER A 447 -19.09 -24.10 -37.16
N PRO A 448 -19.51 -24.99 -36.23
CA PRO A 448 -20.60 -24.60 -35.33
C PRO A 448 -20.56 -25.18 -33.89
N GLU A 449 -21.11 -24.35 -32.99
CA GLU A 449 -22.05 -24.58 -31.87
C GLU A 449 -22.01 -25.76 -30.88
N ALA A 450 -22.54 -25.42 -29.71
CA ALA A 450 -22.53 -26.06 -28.40
C ALA A 450 -23.65 -27.10 -28.15
N PHE A 451 -23.45 -27.95 -27.14
CA PHE A 451 -24.38 -28.59 -26.17
C PHE A 451 -23.50 -29.55 -25.33
N GLY A 452 -23.62 -29.84 -24.03
CA GLY A 452 -24.59 -29.63 -22.96
C GLY A 452 -24.05 -30.32 -21.69
N LYS A 453 -24.74 -30.13 -20.56
CA LYS A 453 -24.37 -30.40 -19.15
C LYS A 453 -24.22 -31.87 -18.71
N SER A 454 -23.74 -32.00 -17.47
CA SER A 454 -23.85 -33.10 -16.47
C SER A 454 -22.69 -34.10 -16.50
N SER A 455 -22.10 -34.61 -15.42
CA SER A 455 -22.49 -34.82 -14.00
C SER A 455 -21.25 -35.36 -13.24
N SER A 456 -20.94 -34.84 -12.04
CA SER A 456 -20.75 -35.56 -10.75
C SER A 456 -19.94 -36.86 -10.72
N ASP A 457 -18.96 -36.94 -9.79
CA ASP A 457 -18.67 -38.07 -8.87
C ASP A 457 -17.29 -37.88 -8.16
N PRO A 458 -16.97 -38.54 -7.02
CA PRO A 458 -17.46 -38.16 -5.68
C PRO A 458 -16.35 -38.11 -4.60
N ASP A 459 -16.73 -37.64 -3.40
CA ASP A 459 -16.03 -37.93 -2.12
C ASP A 459 -15.93 -39.45 -1.86
N PRO A 460 -15.00 -39.87 -0.99
CA PRO A 460 -15.33 -40.92 -0.04
C PRO A 460 -15.02 -40.49 1.40
N ALA A 461 -16.03 -40.59 2.25
CA ALA A 461 -15.91 -40.62 3.69
C ALA A 461 -16.36 -41.98 4.24
N SER A 462 -15.81 -42.33 5.41
CA SER A 462 -16.18 -43.39 6.37
C SER A 462 -15.69 -44.82 6.06
N ALA A 463 -15.29 -45.67 7.01
CA ALA A 463 -15.01 -45.59 8.44
C ALA A 463 -14.54 -46.99 8.89
N VAL A 464 -13.62 -47.13 9.85
CA VAL A 464 -13.64 -48.24 10.84
C VAL A 464 -12.99 -47.78 12.16
N ALA A 465 -13.66 -48.14 13.26
CA ALA A 465 -13.33 -48.13 14.69
C ALA A 465 -11.84 -48.36 15.06
N GLY A 466 -11.29 -47.94 16.19
CA GLY A 466 -11.85 -47.56 17.49
C GLY A 466 -11.01 -48.25 18.56
N VAL A 467 -10.23 -47.49 19.35
CA VAL A 467 -9.67 -47.94 20.64
C VAL A 467 -9.61 -46.71 21.56
N SER A 468 -10.40 -46.75 22.63
CA SER A 468 -10.31 -45.83 23.75
C SER A 468 -9.21 -46.31 24.69
N ALA A 469 -8.30 -45.42 25.08
CA ALA A 469 -7.40 -45.63 26.20
C ALA A 469 -7.44 -44.37 27.09
N SER A 470 -8.14 -44.54 28.21
CA SER A 470 -8.21 -43.62 29.35
C SER A 470 -6.86 -43.62 30.09
N LEU A 471 -6.26 -42.45 30.29
CA LEU A 471 -5.15 -42.25 31.21
C LEU A 471 -5.56 -41.21 32.27
N ALA A 472 -5.50 -41.65 33.51
CA ALA A 472 -5.79 -40.90 34.73
C ALA A 472 -4.76 -39.78 35.00
N PRO A 473 -5.12 -38.74 35.78
CA PRO A 473 -4.16 -37.72 36.20
C PRO A 473 -3.37 -38.20 37.43
N ALA A 474 -2.04 -38.11 37.36
CA ALA A 474 -1.14 -38.35 38.48
C ALA A 474 -0.81 -37.04 39.19
N GLY A 475 -1.21 -36.97 40.46
CA GLY A 475 -0.33 -36.65 41.60
C GLY A 475 0.35 -35.29 41.66
N GLU A 476 -0.17 -34.45 42.57
CA GLU A 476 0.56 -33.38 43.26
C GLU A 476 1.85 -33.91 43.90
N GLY A 477 2.94 -33.14 43.79
CA GLY A 477 4.21 -33.39 44.46
C GLY A 477 4.87 -32.08 44.83
N ALA A 478 4.58 -31.61 46.06
CA ALA A 478 5.23 -30.49 46.69
C ALA A 478 6.72 -30.78 46.93
N VAL A 479 7.60 -29.84 46.56
CA VAL A 479 9.01 -29.87 46.95
C VAL A 479 9.25 -28.84 48.05
N SER A 480 9.65 -29.37 49.21
CA SER A 480 10.01 -28.66 50.42
C SER A 480 11.32 -27.89 50.26
N VAL A 481 11.29 -26.65 50.74
CA VAL A 481 12.46 -25.83 51.08
C VAL A 481 13.24 -26.50 52.21
N ARG A 482 14.57 -26.59 52.08
CA ARG A 482 15.50 -26.74 53.21
C ARG A 482 16.69 -25.82 52.96
N GLY A 483 16.93 -24.93 53.91
CA GLY A 483 18.09 -24.05 53.96
C GLY A 483 19.26 -24.64 54.75
N GLU A 484 20.26 -23.78 54.89
CA GLU A 484 21.46 -23.81 55.76
C GLU A 484 22.74 -24.46 55.21
N ASN A 485 23.70 -23.61 54.79
CA ASN A 485 24.93 -23.26 55.52
C ASN A 485 25.74 -22.22 54.68
N GLN A 486 26.03 -21.01 55.18
CA GLN A 486 27.26 -20.61 55.90
C GLN A 486 28.56 -21.17 55.30
N SER A 487 29.68 -20.49 55.10
CA SER A 487 30.15 -19.10 55.22
C SER A 487 31.67 -19.18 54.97
N SER A 488 32.27 -18.34 54.12
CA SER A 488 33.68 -17.91 54.26
C SER A 488 34.11 -17.06 53.05
N LEU A 489 34.29 -15.76 53.25
CA LEU A 489 35.13 -14.93 52.39
C LEU A 489 36.00 -14.05 53.29
N GLN A 490 37.29 -14.39 53.29
CA GLN A 490 38.39 -13.55 53.76
C GLN A 490 38.60 -12.42 52.75
N GLY A 491 38.71 -11.19 53.25
CA GLY A 491 39.17 -10.04 52.50
C GLY A 491 40.69 -9.92 52.55
N SER A 492 41.26 -9.38 51.47
CA SER A 492 42.64 -8.89 51.42
C SER A 492 42.68 -7.63 50.56
N HIS A 493 43.15 -6.56 51.24
CA HIS A 493 43.67 -5.27 50.79
C HIS A 493 42.71 -4.19 50.26
#